data_AF-A0A941IN93-F1
#
_entry.id   AF-A0A941IN93-F1
#
_cell.length_a   1.000
_cell.length_b   1.000
_cell.length_c   1.000
_cell.angle_alpha   90.00
_cell.angle_beta   90.00
_cell.angle_gamma   90.00
#
_symmetry.space_group_name_H-M   'P 1'
#
loop_
_entity.id
_entity.type
_entity.pdbx_description
1 polymer ?
#
loop_
_entity_poly.entity_id
_entity_poly.type
_entity_poly.pdbx_seq_one_letter_code
_entity_poly.pdbx_strand_id
1 'polypeptide(L)'
;MQTRACTDDVVLRLDRLQSRFREGPCFAAGSASDRSVITVPDTAAEKRWPRFAAEAARLGVRSVIACAVTVPGSGMLSLNLHALTPEAFDPVATRNATFLAAYGAAVLGQARLAENLNSALANRQAIGEAGGILMERHRIDSAEAFARLSRASQRLNVKLRLLAEYVVRTGADPDDIGPDDLTGR
;
A
#
# COMPACT_ATOMS: atom_id res chain seq x y z
N MET A 1 8.24 6.43 4.46
CA MET A 1 8.61 5.20 3.75
C MET A 1 8.28 4.02 4.66
N GLN A 2 7.68 2.95 4.15
CA GLN A 2 7.35 1.75 4.94
C GLN A 2 7.96 0.54 4.24
N THR A 3 8.80 -0.22 4.96
CA THR A 3 9.39 -1.47 4.46
C THR A 3 8.31 -2.56 4.43
N ARG A 4 8.06 -3.14 3.24
CA ARG A 4 7.05 -4.18 3.05
C ARG A 4 7.59 -5.59 3.29
N ALA A 5 8.86 -5.80 2.96
CA ALA A 5 9.59 -7.03 3.15
C ALA A 5 11.09 -6.71 3.26
N CYS A 6 11.82 -7.53 4.00
CA CYS A 6 13.26 -7.43 4.19
C CYS A 6 13.84 -8.82 4.39
N THR A 7 15.09 -9.02 3.97
CA THR A 7 15.82 -10.27 4.16
C THR A 7 16.68 -10.27 5.42
N ASP A 8 16.92 -9.09 6.02
CA ASP A 8 17.79 -8.90 7.17
C ASP A 8 17.34 -7.67 7.99
N ASP A 9 17.51 -7.72 9.31
CA ASP A 9 17.16 -6.65 10.26
C ASP A 9 17.99 -5.37 10.03
N VAL A 10 19.21 -5.49 9.51
CA VAL A 10 20.05 -4.32 9.17
C VAL A 10 19.33 -3.42 8.16
N VAL A 11 18.56 -3.99 7.24
CA VAL A 11 17.81 -3.25 6.22
C VAL A 11 16.70 -2.42 6.85
N LEU A 12 15.96 -2.98 7.82
CA LEU A 12 14.94 -2.23 8.56
C LEU A 12 15.55 -1.05 9.32
N ARG A 13 16.75 -1.23 9.87
CA ARG A 13 17.47 -0.16 10.56
C ARG A 13 17.88 0.94 9.58
N LEU A 14 18.40 0.58 8.40
CA LEU A 14 18.76 1.54 7.35
C LEU A 14 17.54 2.32 6.83
N ASP A 15 16.41 1.67 6.61
CA ASP A 15 15.17 2.34 6.17
C ASP A 15 14.65 3.35 7.21
N ARG A 16 14.77 3.01 8.50
CA ARG A 16 14.47 3.94 9.60
C ARG A 16 15.43 5.12 9.61
N LEU A 17 16.72 4.90 9.36
CA LEU A 17 17.73 5.96 9.30
C LEU A 17 17.46 6.91 8.13
N GLN A 18 17.15 6.38 6.94
CA GLN A 18 16.76 7.20 5.79
C GLN A 18 15.54 8.05 6.12
N SER A 19 14.52 7.44 6.75
CA SER A 19 13.31 8.16 7.15
C SER A 19 13.57 9.24 8.20
N ARG A 20 14.44 8.94 9.18
CA ARG A 20 14.81 9.86 10.28
C ARG A 20 15.61 11.05 9.78
N PHE A 21 16.63 10.80 8.95
CA PHE A 21 17.50 11.86 8.43
C PHE A 21 16.91 12.57 7.23
N ARG A 22 15.89 11.99 6.58
CA ARG A 22 15.37 12.42 5.28
C ARG A 22 16.47 12.50 4.21
N GLU A 23 17.44 11.60 4.33
CA GLU A 23 18.59 11.45 3.45
C GLU A 23 18.67 10.00 3.00
N GLY A 24 19.26 9.77 1.82
CA GLY A 24 19.58 8.42 1.37
C GLY A 24 19.06 8.08 -0.02
N PRO A 25 19.55 6.95 -0.56
CA PRO A 25 19.31 6.55 -1.93
C PRO A 25 17.82 6.32 -2.24
N CYS A 26 17.01 5.85 -1.28
CA CYS A 26 15.59 5.60 -1.52
C CYS A 26 14.77 6.89 -1.68
N PHE A 27 15.12 7.95 -0.93
CA PHE A 27 14.47 9.25 -1.10
C PHE A 27 14.85 9.87 -2.44
N ALA A 28 16.13 9.80 -2.80
CA ALA A 28 16.61 10.33 -4.07
C ALA A 28 16.00 9.60 -5.27
N ALA A 29 15.92 8.27 -5.21
CA ALA A 29 15.29 7.46 -6.26
C ALA A 29 13.79 7.80 -6.40
N GLY A 30 13.12 8.09 -5.29
CA GLY A 30 11.69 8.38 -5.30
C GLY A 30 11.30 9.81 -5.65
N SER A 31 12.22 10.77 -5.53
CA SER A 31 11.97 12.17 -5.88
C SER A 31 12.36 12.52 -7.32
N ALA A 32 13.08 11.64 -8.01
CA ALA A 32 13.54 11.90 -9.36
C ALA A 32 12.53 11.41 -10.40
N SER A 33 12.03 12.32 -11.23
CA SER A 33 11.23 12.00 -12.42
C SER A 33 12.01 11.22 -13.47
N ASP A 34 13.36 11.30 -13.46
CA ASP A 34 14.25 10.76 -14.49
C ASP A 34 15.32 9.78 -13.96
N ARG A 35 15.39 9.57 -12.64
CA ARG A 35 16.39 8.68 -11.98
C ARG A 35 15.72 7.70 -11.02
N SER A 36 15.08 6.69 -11.60
CA SER A 36 14.50 5.56 -10.88
C SER A 36 15.54 4.63 -10.26
N VAL A 37 16.84 4.78 -10.56
CA VAL A 37 17.90 3.92 -10.04
C VAL A 37 19.03 4.77 -9.47
N ILE A 38 19.34 4.56 -8.20
CA ILE A 38 20.41 5.23 -7.48
C ILE A 38 21.39 4.19 -6.96
N THR A 39 22.68 4.40 -7.22
CA THR A 39 23.76 3.54 -6.73
C THR A 39 24.67 4.29 -5.76
N VAL A 40 25.11 3.57 -4.73
CA VAL A 40 26.13 3.97 -3.76
C VAL A 40 27.23 2.92 -3.82
N PRO A 41 28.35 3.18 -4.52
CA PRO A 41 29.43 2.22 -4.67
C PRO A 41 30.18 1.96 -3.35
N ASP A 42 30.36 3.00 -2.52
CA ASP A 42 30.89 2.84 -1.17
C ASP A 42 30.23 3.84 -0.21
N THR A 43 29.54 3.36 0.83
CA THR A 43 28.95 4.19 1.88
C THR A 43 30.01 4.93 2.70
N ALA A 44 31.23 4.39 2.81
CA ALA A 44 32.32 5.07 3.50
C ALA A 44 32.85 6.28 2.73
N ALA A 45 32.67 6.31 1.40
CA ALA A 45 33.07 7.41 0.52
C ALA A 45 31.90 8.30 0.09
N GLU A 46 30.67 7.97 0.49
CA GLU A 46 29.46 8.66 0.05
C GLU A 46 29.31 10.03 0.74
N LYS A 47 29.19 11.08 -0.06
CA LYS A 47 29.14 12.48 0.41
C LYS A 47 27.77 13.14 0.20
N ARG A 48 26.89 12.57 -0.62
CA ARG A 48 25.54 13.13 -0.91
C ARG A 48 24.63 13.08 0.31
N TRP A 49 24.82 12.09 1.18
CA TRP A 49 23.99 11.80 2.35
C TRP A 49 24.86 11.47 3.57
N PRO A 50 25.64 12.44 4.10
CA PRO A 50 26.70 12.16 5.04
C PRO A 50 26.21 11.49 6.32
N ARG A 51 24.99 11.81 6.79
CA ARG A 51 24.44 11.23 8.03
C ARG A 51 24.02 9.78 7.84
N PHE A 52 23.34 9.51 6.71
CA PHE A 52 22.96 8.15 6.34
C PHE A 52 24.18 7.28 6.04
N ALA A 53 25.12 7.79 5.24
CA ALA A 53 26.33 7.11 4.82
C ALA A 53 27.20 6.66 6.01
N ALA A 54 27.43 7.56 6.97
CA ALA A 54 28.20 7.24 8.17
C ALA A 54 27.57 6.12 9.00
N GLU A 55 26.25 6.15 9.22
CA GLU A 55 25.55 5.09 9.94
C GLU A 55 25.48 3.78 9.15
N ALA A 56 25.30 3.84 7.83
CA ALA A 56 25.29 2.66 6.97
C ALA A 56 26.64 1.94 6.99
N ALA A 57 27.74 2.69 6.88
CA ALA A 57 29.10 2.17 7.01
C ALA A 57 29.35 1.57 8.40
N ARG A 58 28.86 2.22 9.47
CA ARG A 58 28.97 1.71 10.86
C ARG A 58 28.21 0.39 11.06
N LEU A 59 27.14 0.17 10.31
CA LEU A 59 26.38 -1.08 10.29
C LEU A 59 26.99 -2.14 9.34
N GLY A 60 28.15 -1.87 8.74
CA GLY A 60 28.86 -2.79 7.86
C GLY A 60 28.36 -2.79 6.41
N VAL A 61 27.31 -2.04 6.08
CA VAL A 61 26.83 -1.92 4.70
C VAL A 61 27.72 -0.97 3.94
N ARG A 62 28.34 -1.48 2.87
CA ARG A 62 29.33 -0.79 2.07
C ARG A 62 28.82 -0.38 0.70
N SER A 63 27.89 -1.09 0.09
CA SER A 63 27.29 -0.62 -1.16
C SER A 63 25.77 -0.80 -1.18
N VAL A 64 25.09 0.06 -1.93
CA VAL A 64 23.62 0.11 -2.00
C VAL A 64 23.15 0.38 -3.42
N ILE A 65 22.11 -0.32 -3.86
CA ILE A 65 21.27 0.07 -5.00
C ILE A 65 19.87 0.35 -4.47
N ALA A 66 19.27 1.47 -4.87
CA ALA A 66 17.85 1.75 -4.69
C ALA A 66 17.20 1.93 -6.07
N CYS A 67 16.23 1.06 -6.38
CA CYS A 67 15.38 1.15 -7.56
C CYS A 67 13.99 1.58 -7.12
N ALA A 68 13.47 2.71 -7.59
CA ALA A 68 12.12 3.19 -7.36
C ALA A 68 11.28 3.07 -8.63
N VAL A 69 10.06 2.54 -8.51
CA VAL A 69 9.12 2.34 -9.62
C VAL A 69 7.74 2.82 -9.20
N THR A 70 7.11 3.61 -10.05
CA THR A 70 5.72 4.02 -9.88
C THR A 70 4.80 2.86 -10.22
N VAL A 71 3.94 2.49 -9.28
CA VAL A 71 2.89 1.49 -9.47
C VAL A 71 1.56 2.22 -9.70
N PRO A 72 0.91 2.04 -10.87
CA PRO A 72 -0.38 2.67 -11.14
C PRO A 72 -1.43 2.38 -10.06
N GLY A 73 -2.13 3.43 -9.61
CA GLY A 73 -3.15 3.33 -8.56
C GLY A 73 -2.62 2.93 -7.17
N SER A 74 -1.29 2.86 -7.00
CA SER A 74 -0.66 2.15 -5.89
C SER A 74 0.49 2.90 -5.23
N GLY A 75 0.87 4.05 -5.80
CA GLY A 75 1.98 4.87 -5.33
C GLY A 75 3.33 4.33 -5.80
N MET A 76 4.38 4.64 -5.05
CA MET A 76 5.75 4.27 -5.41
C MET A 76 6.20 3.03 -4.64
N LEU A 77 6.80 2.09 -5.36
CA LEU A 77 7.50 0.94 -4.80
C LEU A 77 9.00 1.18 -4.92
N SER A 78 9.77 0.69 -3.95
CA SER A 78 11.23 0.67 -4.08
C SER A 78 11.80 -0.69 -3.71
N LEU A 79 12.74 -1.17 -4.52
CA LEU A 79 13.57 -2.33 -4.29
C LEU A 79 14.98 -1.84 -3.92
N ASN A 80 15.47 -2.26 -2.76
CA ASN A 80 16.79 -1.85 -2.27
C ASN A 80 17.67 -3.08 -2.06
N LEU A 81 18.87 -3.06 -2.62
CA LEU A 81 19.89 -4.08 -2.44
C LEU A 81 21.06 -3.48 -1.64
N HIS A 82 21.59 -4.25 -0.70
CA HIS A 82 22.67 -3.85 0.18
C HIS A 82 23.75 -4.92 0.15
N ALA A 83 25.02 -4.51 0.18
CA ALA A 83 26.14 -5.45 0.30
C ALA A 83 27.19 -4.96 1.31
N LEU A 84 27.91 -5.91 1.89
CA LEU A 84 28.94 -5.66 2.90
C LEU A 84 30.31 -5.31 2.29
N THR A 85 30.43 -5.37 0.97
CA THR A 85 31.62 -4.97 0.22
C THR A 85 31.35 -3.73 -0.63
N PRO A 86 32.35 -2.86 -0.83
CA PRO A 86 32.28 -1.79 -1.82
C PRO A 86 32.10 -2.36 -3.22
N GLU A 87 31.50 -1.56 -4.10
CA GLU A 87 31.38 -1.83 -5.55
C GLU A 87 30.78 -3.21 -5.88
N ALA A 88 29.94 -3.74 -5.01
CA ALA A 88 29.40 -5.10 -5.15
C ALA A 88 28.44 -5.27 -6.34
N PHE A 89 27.96 -4.16 -6.91
CA PHE A 89 26.96 -4.18 -7.96
C PHE A 89 27.52 -3.64 -9.26
N ASP A 90 27.81 -4.56 -10.18
CA ASP A 90 28.22 -4.24 -11.53
C ASP A 90 27.01 -3.74 -12.38
N PRO A 91 27.24 -3.34 -13.65
CA PRO A 91 26.16 -2.91 -14.53
C PRO A 91 25.10 -3.99 -14.80
N VAL A 92 25.45 -5.28 -14.74
CA VAL A 92 24.53 -6.39 -14.94
C VAL A 92 23.60 -6.53 -13.73
N ALA A 93 24.15 -6.51 -12.52
CA ALA A 93 23.41 -6.52 -11.27
C ALA A 93 22.46 -5.32 -11.18
N THR A 94 22.92 -4.13 -11.58
CA THR A 94 22.10 -2.91 -11.61
C THR A 94 20.92 -3.05 -12.58
N ARG A 95 21.17 -3.59 -13.79
CA ARG A 95 20.12 -3.86 -14.78
C ARG A 95 19.12 -4.91 -14.27
N ASN A 96 19.60 -5.99 -13.67
CA ASN A 96 18.75 -7.04 -13.10
C ASN A 96 17.88 -6.52 -11.95
N ALA A 97 18.45 -5.70 -11.05
CA ALA A 97 17.70 -5.04 -9.98
C ALA A 97 16.59 -4.14 -10.54
N THR A 98 16.88 -3.41 -11.61
CA THR A 98 15.90 -2.54 -12.29
C THR A 98 14.74 -3.37 -12.88
N PHE A 99 15.06 -4.46 -13.57
CA PHE A 99 14.05 -5.38 -14.11
C PHE A 99 13.20 -6.02 -13.01
N LEU A 100 13.82 -6.48 -11.92
CA LEU A 100 13.12 -7.07 -10.78
C LEU A 100 12.19 -6.05 -10.10
N ALA A 101 12.63 -4.80 -9.95
CA ALA A 101 11.80 -3.74 -9.40
C ALA A 101 10.57 -3.47 -10.28
N ALA A 102 10.75 -3.40 -11.60
CA ALA A 102 9.65 -3.21 -12.56
C ALA A 102 8.68 -4.41 -12.58
N TYR A 103 9.21 -5.64 -12.56
CA TYR A 103 8.41 -6.84 -12.49
C TYR A 103 7.59 -6.92 -11.20
N GLY A 104 8.22 -6.68 -10.05
CA GLY A 104 7.54 -6.64 -8.76
C GLY A 104 6.46 -5.56 -8.69
N ALA A 105 6.71 -4.38 -9.27
CA ALA A 105 5.72 -3.33 -9.42
C ALA A 105 4.51 -3.78 -10.25
N ALA A 106 4.73 -4.44 -11.39
CA ALA A 106 3.66 -4.95 -12.24
C ALA A 106 2.82 -6.02 -11.53
N VAL A 107 3.46 -7.00 -10.88
CA VAL A 107 2.77 -8.06 -10.12
C VAL A 107 1.94 -7.46 -8.98
N LEU A 108 2.51 -6.52 -8.21
CA LEU A 108 1.78 -5.86 -7.13
C LEU A 108 0.60 -5.03 -7.66
N GLY A 109 0.77 -4.36 -8.80
CA GLY A 109 -0.30 -3.62 -9.47
C GLY A 109 -1.46 -4.52 -9.87
N GLN A 110 -1.17 -5.70 -10.45
CA GLN A 110 -2.20 -6.67 -10.82
C GLN A 110 -2.90 -7.28 -9.60
N ALA A 111 -2.16 -7.64 -8.55
CA ALA A 111 -2.75 -8.15 -7.32
C ALA A 111 -3.73 -7.15 -6.70
N ARG A 112 -3.35 -5.86 -6.62
CA ARG A 112 -4.23 -4.80 -6.11
C ARG A 112 -5.44 -4.54 -7.00
N LEU A 113 -5.28 -4.60 -8.31
CA LEU A 113 -6.41 -4.49 -9.23
C LEU A 113 -7.42 -5.62 -8.99
N ALA A 114 -6.94 -6.87 -8.87
CA ALA A 114 -7.79 -8.02 -8.56
C ALA A 114 -8.48 -7.87 -7.20
N GLU A 115 -7.77 -7.44 -6.16
CA GLU A 115 -8.35 -7.15 -4.84
C GLU A 115 -9.43 -6.06 -4.90
N ASN A 116 -9.18 -4.98 -5.65
CA ASN A 116 -10.14 -3.89 -5.82
C ASN A 116 -11.39 -4.34 -6.57
N LEU A 117 -11.24 -5.14 -7.63
CA LEU A 117 -12.36 -5.71 -8.38
C LEU A 117 -13.18 -6.67 -7.51
N ASN A 118 -12.52 -7.57 -6.77
CA ASN A 118 -13.19 -8.49 -5.85
C ASN A 118 -13.91 -7.73 -4.73
N SER A 119 -13.28 -6.70 -4.17
CA SER A 119 -13.91 -5.83 -3.18
C SER A 119 -15.11 -5.09 -3.75
N ALA A 120 -15.03 -4.58 -4.99
CA ALA A 120 -16.15 -3.91 -5.64
C ALA A 120 -17.33 -4.86 -5.90
N LEU A 121 -17.05 -6.11 -6.31
CA LEU A 121 -18.07 -7.15 -6.49
C LEU A 121 -18.72 -7.52 -5.15
N ALA A 122 -17.93 -7.78 -4.11
CA ALA A 122 -18.43 -8.08 -2.77
C ALA A 122 -19.29 -6.92 -2.21
N ASN A 123 -18.86 -5.67 -2.40
CA ASN A 123 -19.65 -4.49 -2.03
C ASN A 123 -21.01 -4.48 -2.76
N ARG A 124 -21.01 -4.72 -4.08
CA ARG A 124 -22.25 -4.72 -4.88
C ARG A 124 -23.19 -5.84 -4.46
N GLN A 125 -22.65 -7.02 -4.16
CA GLN A 125 -23.45 -8.16 -3.70
C GLN A 125 -24.15 -7.86 -2.38
N ALA A 126 -23.41 -7.45 -1.35
CA ALA A 126 -24.00 -7.15 -0.03
C ALA A 126 -25.07 -6.04 -0.12
N ILE A 127 -24.83 -5.00 -0.91
CA ILE A 127 -25.80 -3.91 -1.13
C ILE A 127 -27.05 -4.42 -1.87
N GLY A 128 -26.88 -5.27 -2.89
CA GLY A 128 -28.00 -5.87 -3.62
C GLY A 128 -28.84 -6.81 -2.77
N GLU A 129 -28.20 -7.64 -1.93
CA GLU A 129 -28.88 -8.54 -0.99
C GLU A 129 -29.66 -7.77 0.07
N ALA A 130 -29.05 -6.76 0.70
CA ALA A 130 -29.74 -5.86 1.63
C ALA A 130 -30.90 -5.14 0.94
N GLY A 131 -30.69 -4.64 -0.28
CA GLY A 131 -31.74 -4.03 -1.10
C GLY A 131 -32.90 -4.99 -1.35
N GLY A 132 -32.62 -6.25 -1.70
CA GLY A 132 -33.62 -7.29 -1.89
C GLY A 132 -34.44 -7.59 -0.63
N ILE A 133 -33.80 -7.64 0.55
CA ILE A 133 -34.50 -7.78 1.84
C ILE A 133 -35.48 -6.62 2.05
N LEU A 134 -35.07 -5.39 1.76
CA LEU A 134 -35.91 -4.20 1.91
C LEU A 134 -37.04 -4.14 0.86
N MET A 135 -36.74 -4.51 -0.38
CA MET A 135 -37.74 -4.60 -1.44
C MET A 135 -38.85 -5.60 -1.07
N GLU A 136 -38.48 -6.77 -0.56
CA GLU A 136 -39.46 -7.78 -0.13
C GLU A 136 -40.26 -7.31 1.08
N ARG A 137 -39.60 -6.75 2.10
CA ARG A 137 -40.24 -6.32 3.34
C ARG A 137 -41.17 -5.12 3.17
N HIS A 138 -40.72 -4.09 2.46
CA HIS A 138 -41.43 -2.82 2.35
C HIS A 138 -42.19 -2.67 1.03
N ARG A 139 -42.11 -3.66 0.13
CA ARG A 139 -42.72 -3.63 -1.21
C ARG A 139 -42.33 -2.38 -2.01
N ILE A 140 -41.06 -2.00 -1.88
CA ILE A 140 -40.44 -0.87 -2.57
C ILE A 140 -39.60 -1.36 -3.74
N ASP A 141 -39.30 -0.46 -4.68
CA ASP A 141 -38.38 -0.76 -5.77
C ASP A 141 -36.90 -0.69 -5.31
N SER A 142 -36.02 -1.11 -6.22
CA SER A 142 -34.58 -1.12 -5.96
C SER A 142 -33.99 0.27 -5.75
N ALA A 143 -34.57 1.32 -6.35
CA ALA A 143 -34.05 2.68 -6.23
C ALA A 143 -34.33 3.23 -4.83
N GLU A 144 -35.54 3.03 -4.31
CA GLU A 144 -35.91 3.44 -2.96
C GLU A 144 -35.19 2.61 -1.90
N ALA A 145 -35.01 1.31 -2.10
CA ALA A 145 -34.23 0.46 -1.19
C ALA A 145 -32.77 0.92 -1.08
N PHE A 146 -32.13 1.24 -2.21
CA PHE A 146 -30.78 1.79 -2.21
C PHE A 146 -30.72 3.17 -1.54
N ALA A 147 -31.72 4.02 -1.79
CA ALA A 147 -31.80 5.35 -1.17
C ALA A 147 -31.90 5.26 0.36
N ARG A 148 -32.66 4.30 0.90
CA ARG A 148 -32.74 4.02 2.35
C ARG A 148 -31.40 3.61 2.94
N LEU A 149 -30.73 2.61 2.35
CA LEU A 149 -29.40 2.18 2.78
C LEU A 149 -28.39 3.34 2.73
N SER A 150 -28.44 4.17 1.68
CA SER A 150 -27.56 5.33 1.53
C SER A 150 -27.80 6.39 2.60
N ARG A 151 -29.08 6.73 2.88
CA ARG A 151 -29.44 7.68 3.94
C ARG A 151 -28.98 7.20 5.32
N ALA A 152 -29.24 5.95 5.66
CA ALA A 152 -28.80 5.36 6.93
C ALA A 152 -27.27 5.32 7.04
N SER A 153 -26.56 4.98 5.96
CA SER A 153 -25.08 4.98 5.91
C SER A 153 -24.51 6.37 6.17
N GLN A 154 -25.11 7.41 5.59
CA GLN A 154 -24.71 8.80 5.81
C GLN A 154 -25.03 9.27 7.23
N ARG A 155 -26.23 8.95 7.75
CA ARG A 155 -26.66 9.27 9.12
C ARG A 155 -25.71 8.68 10.16
N LEU A 156 -25.26 7.44 9.94
CA LEU A 156 -24.36 6.71 10.84
C LEU A 156 -22.88 6.98 10.55
N ASN A 157 -22.56 7.70 9.47
CA ASN A 157 -21.21 7.94 8.97
C ASN A 157 -20.37 6.64 8.83
N VAL A 158 -20.99 5.58 8.34
CA VAL A 158 -20.35 4.28 8.09
C VAL A 158 -20.35 3.96 6.61
N LYS A 159 -19.39 3.13 6.18
CA LYS A 159 -19.36 2.66 4.79
C LYS A 159 -20.64 1.87 4.48
N LEU A 160 -21.31 2.23 3.38
CA LEU A 160 -22.56 1.60 2.91
C LEU A 160 -22.50 0.06 2.89
N ARG A 161 -21.36 -0.52 2.47
CA ARG A 161 -21.16 -1.99 2.53
C ARG A 161 -21.33 -2.54 3.95
N LEU A 162 -20.74 -1.91 4.97
CA LEU A 162 -20.80 -2.44 6.34
C LEU A 162 -22.23 -2.41 6.88
N LEU A 163 -22.97 -1.36 6.56
CA LEU A 163 -24.39 -1.27 6.87
C LEU A 163 -25.17 -2.37 6.13
N ALA A 164 -24.92 -2.56 4.84
CA ALA A 164 -25.56 -3.61 4.06
C ALA A 164 -25.25 -5.02 4.59
N GLU A 165 -24.00 -5.31 4.95
CA GLU A 165 -23.59 -6.57 5.61
C GLU A 165 -24.34 -6.77 6.93
N TYR A 166 -24.54 -5.70 7.71
CA TYR A 166 -25.31 -5.76 8.95
C TYR A 166 -26.77 -6.12 8.67
N VAL A 167 -27.41 -5.44 7.71
CA VAL A 167 -28.79 -5.70 7.29
C VAL A 167 -28.95 -7.12 6.75
N VAL A 168 -28.02 -7.61 5.93
CA VAL A 168 -28.05 -9.00 5.43
C VAL A 168 -28.00 -10.00 6.58
N ARG A 169 -27.14 -9.76 7.58
CA ARG A 169 -26.97 -10.67 8.72
C ARG A 169 -28.14 -10.65 9.70
N THR A 170 -28.72 -9.49 9.97
CA THR A 170 -29.71 -9.31 11.04
C THR A 170 -31.13 -9.18 10.52
N GLY A 171 -31.29 -8.84 9.24
CA GLY A 171 -32.56 -8.39 8.70
C GLY A 171 -33.06 -7.09 9.32
N ALA A 172 -32.24 -6.30 10.03
CA ALA A 172 -32.68 -5.04 10.64
C ALA A 172 -33.07 -4.01 9.56
N ASP A 173 -34.04 -3.15 9.87
CA ASP A 173 -34.32 -1.99 9.04
C ASP A 173 -33.16 -0.97 9.19
N PRO A 174 -32.56 -0.46 8.10
CA PRO A 174 -31.48 0.53 8.16
C PRO A 174 -31.81 1.76 9.00
N ASP A 175 -33.09 2.14 9.06
CA ASP A 175 -33.51 3.32 9.82
C ASP A 175 -33.54 3.06 11.34
N ASP A 176 -33.65 1.80 11.76
CA ASP A 176 -33.63 1.38 13.17
C ASP A 176 -32.21 1.15 13.73
N ILE A 177 -31.20 1.12 12.86
CA ILE A 177 -29.81 0.89 13.27
C ILE A 177 -29.25 2.15 13.95
N GLY A 178 -28.71 1.97 15.16
CA GLY A 178 -27.99 2.96 15.93
C GLY A 178 -26.47 2.87 15.76
N PRO A 179 -25.71 3.89 16.24
CA PRO A 179 -24.25 3.87 16.19
C PRO A 179 -23.63 2.68 16.94
N ASP A 180 -24.21 2.32 18.09
CA ASP A 180 -23.67 1.29 18.98
C ASP A 180 -23.81 -0.12 18.39
N ASP A 181 -24.84 -0.36 17.57
CA ASP A 181 -25.10 -1.65 16.90
C ASP A 181 -23.96 -2.06 15.95
N LEU A 182 -23.20 -1.09 15.46
CA LEU A 182 -22.13 -1.28 14.48
C LEU A 182 -20.73 -1.36 15.14
N THR A 183 -20.62 -1.13 16.45
CA THR A 183 -19.34 -1.04 17.17
C THR A 183 -18.83 -2.35 17.79
N GLY A 184 -19.59 -3.45 17.69
CA GLY A 184 -19.21 -4.76 18.23
C GLY A 184 -18.12 -5.53 17.49
N ARG A 185 -17.05 -4.85 17.02
CA ARG A 185 -15.88 -5.46 16.36
C ARG A 185 -14.58 -5.06 17.04
#